data_AF-A0A915MMA7-F1
#
_entry.id   AF-A0A915MMA7-F1
#
_cell.length_a   1.000
_cell.length_b   1.000
_cell.length_c   1.000
_cell.angle_alpha   90.00
_cell.angle_beta   90.00
_cell.angle_gamma   90.00
#
_symmetry.space_group_name_H-M   'P 1'
#
loop_
_entity.id
_entity.type
_entity.pdbx_description
1 polymer ?
#
loop_
_entity_poly.entity_id
_entity_poly.type
_entity_poly.pdbx_seq_one_letter_code
_entity_poly.pdbx_strand_id
1 'polypeptide(L)'
;GQQQQHSSLERSNSMPPESVVLAAFEEVLKQMDLPPDKMRTLRNCDLKKKWDLVCDQRKFSVDHSVPDPSIYLEKLKIYMDRKTLKKKKKYLSGESSTTLLKHIEVFS
;
A
#
# COMPACT_ATOMS: atom_id res chain seq x y z
N GLY A 1 1.45 33.53 18.98
CA GLY A 1 1.71 32.17 19.49
C GLY A 1 1.02 31.20 18.57
N GLN A 2 1.79 30.23 18.05
CA GLN A 2 1.37 29.02 17.36
C GLN A 2 0.59 29.19 16.04
N GLN A 3 1.28 29.00 14.92
CA GLN A 3 0.73 28.28 13.77
C GLN A 3 1.87 27.62 12.96
N GLN A 4 1.93 26.30 13.15
CA GLN A 4 2.30 25.25 12.20
C GLN A 4 3.73 25.19 11.66
N GLN A 5 4.53 24.45 12.43
CA GLN A 5 5.56 23.54 11.97
C GLN A 5 5.02 22.61 10.86
N HIS A 6 5.16 23.02 9.60
CA HIS A 6 5.02 22.14 8.43
C HIS A 6 6.40 21.82 7.81
N SER A 7 7.46 21.92 8.62
CA SER A 7 8.84 22.04 8.17
C SER A 7 9.74 20.88 8.64
N SER A 8 9.31 19.62 8.49
CA SER A 8 10.20 18.48 8.80
C SER A 8 9.98 17.17 8.02
N LEU A 9 9.12 17.14 6.99
CA LEU A 9 8.98 15.96 6.13
C LEU A 9 9.58 16.11 4.73
N GLU A 10 10.30 17.20 4.47
CA GLU A 10 11.25 17.27 3.34
C GLU A 10 12.60 16.71 3.82
N ARG A 11 12.63 15.44 4.25
CA ARG A 11 13.89 14.74 4.50
C ARG A 11 14.58 14.56 3.15
N SER A 12 15.32 15.59 2.73
CA SER A 12 16.38 15.56 1.71
C SER A 12 16.17 14.46 0.67
N ASN A 13 15.33 14.72 -0.33
CA ASN A 13 15.02 13.78 -1.41
C ASN A 13 16.20 13.64 -2.42
N SER A 14 17.44 13.78 -1.94
CA SER A 14 18.64 13.54 -2.73
C SER A 14 18.78 12.04 -2.94
N MET A 15 19.00 11.65 -4.19
CA MET A 15 19.20 10.24 -4.55
C MET A 15 20.41 9.70 -3.77
N PRO A 16 20.26 8.59 -3.02
CA PRO A 16 21.37 7.99 -2.29
C PRO A 16 22.37 7.35 -3.27
N PRO A 17 23.52 6.85 -2.78
CA PRO A 17 24.49 6.15 -3.61
C PRO A 17 23.84 5.01 -4.43
N GLU A 18 24.38 4.76 -5.61
CA GLU A 18 23.84 3.79 -6.57
C GLU A 18 23.58 2.41 -5.96
N SER A 19 24.50 1.90 -5.13
CA SER A 19 24.35 0.61 -4.46
C SER A 19 23.09 0.51 -3.59
N VAL A 20 22.74 1.60 -2.90
CA VAL A 20 21.55 1.70 -2.05
C VAL A 20 20.29 1.76 -2.90
N VAL A 21 20.31 2.53 -3.99
CA VAL A 21 19.17 2.62 -4.93
C VAL A 21 18.89 1.25 -5.54
N LEU A 22 19.92 0.55 -6.03
CA LEU A 22 19.77 -0.76 -6.67
C LEU A 22 19.24 -1.82 -5.69
N ALA A 23 19.77 -1.85 -4.46
CA ALA A 23 19.28 -2.78 -3.43
C ALA A 23 17.81 -2.54 -3.09
N ALA A 24 17.42 -1.27 -2.88
CA ALA A 24 16.04 -0.91 -2.60
C ALA A 24 15.10 -1.18 -3.79
N PHE A 25 15.56 -0.91 -5.01
CA PHE A 25 14.80 -1.18 -6.23
C PHE A 25 14.53 -2.67 -6.42
N GLU A 26 15.51 -3.53 -6.13
CA GLU A 26 15.32 -4.99 -6.22
C GLU A 26 14.33 -5.51 -5.16
N GLU A 27 14.29 -4.92 -3.98
CA GLU A 27 13.25 -5.20 -2.97
C GLU A 27 11.86 -4.81 -3.47
N VAL A 28 11.72 -3.61 -4.04
CA VAL A 28 10.45 -3.15 -4.62
C VAL A 28 10.01 -4.06 -5.76
N LEU A 29 10.90 -4.43 -6.68
CA LEU A 29 10.56 -5.33 -7.80
C LEU A 29 10.03 -6.68 -7.34
N LYS A 30 10.58 -7.24 -6.25
CA LYS A 30 10.09 -8.50 -5.66
C LYS A 30 8.68 -8.38 -5.09
N GLN A 31 8.27 -7.18 -4.65
CA GLN A 31 6.94 -6.94 -4.09
C GLN A 31 5.87 -6.68 -5.16
N MET A 32 6.25 -6.32 -6.39
CA MET A 32 5.30 -5.94 -7.45
C MET A 32 4.69 -7.12 -8.22
N ASP A 33 5.06 -8.37 -7.90
CA ASP A 33 4.58 -9.61 -8.54
C ASP A 33 4.50 -9.54 -10.08
N LEU A 34 5.55 -8.98 -10.71
CA LEU A 34 5.57 -8.76 -12.15
C LEU A 34 6.05 -10.01 -12.90
N PRO A 35 5.60 -10.25 -14.15
CA PRO A 35 6.21 -11.27 -15.00
C PRO A 35 7.69 -10.94 -15.30
N PRO A 36 8.54 -11.96 -15.56
CA PRO A 36 9.99 -11.80 -15.75
C PRO A 36 10.39 -10.76 -16.81
N ASP A 37 9.64 -10.66 -17.90
CA ASP A 37 9.93 -9.73 -19.00
C ASP A 37 9.75 -8.26 -18.59
N LYS A 38 8.71 -7.99 -17.79
CA LYS A 38 8.47 -6.64 -17.25
C LYS A 38 9.52 -6.27 -16.21
N MET A 39 9.92 -7.22 -15.34
CA MET A 39 11.03 -7.01 -14.42
C MET A 39 12.33 -6.69 -15.16
N ARG A 40 12.64 -7.43 -16.23
CA ARG A 40 13.82 -7.17 -17.06
C ARG A 40 13.79 -5.76 -17.64
N THR A 41 12.64 -5.35 -18.18
CA THR A 41 12.45 -4.00 -18.73
C THR A 41 12.73 -2.92 -17.68
N LEU A 42 12.21 -3.06 -16.47
CA LEU A 42 12.45 -2.13 -15.36
C LEU A 42 13.93 -2.15 -14.90
N ARG A 43 14.60 -3.31 -14.96
CA ARG A 43 16.03 -3.42 -14.67
C ARG A 43 16.90 -2.62 -15.64
N ASN A 44 16.46 -2.43 -16.89
CA ASN A 44 17.15 -1.61 -17.89
C ASN A 44 16.90 -0.10 -17.77
N CYS A 45 16.02 0.38 -16.88
CA CYS A 45 15.80 1.82 -16.68
C CYS A 45 16.99 2.52 -16.01
N ASP A 46 17.12 3.81 -16.28
CA ASP A 46 18.13 4.69 -15.65
C ASP A 46 17.99 4.74 -14.12
N LEU A 47 19.11 4.98 -13.43
CA LEU A 47 19.16 5.02 -11.96
C LEU A 47 18.14 5.99 -11.34
N LYS A 48 17.92 7.15 -11.97
CA LYS A 48 16.94 8.14 -11.52
C LYS A 48 15.51 7.58 -11.51
N LYS A 49 15.10 6.91 -12.58
CA LYS A 49 13.76 6.29 -12.69
C LYS A 49 13.58 5.17 -11.69
N LYS A 50 14.63 4.38 -11.42
CA LYS A 50 14.62 3.37 -10.35
C LYS A 50 14.38 4.00 -8.98
N TRP A 51 15.06 5.10 -8.70
CA TRP A 51 14.89 5.81 -7.43
C TRP A 51 13.50 6.43 -7.30
N ASP A 52 12.98 7.05 -8.36
CA ASP A 52 11.62 7.61 -8.36
C ASP A 52 10.58 6.51 -8.07
N LEU A 53 10.70 5.32 -8.69
CA LEU A 53 9.84 4.17 -8.39
C LEU A 53 9.93 3.73 -6.92
N VAL A 54 11.15 3.67 -6.36
CA VAL A 54 11.36 3.31 -4.95
C VAL A 54 10.70 4.32 -4.01
N CYS A 55 10.82 5.61 -4.32
CA CYS A 55 10.17 6.69 -3.57
C CYS A 55 8.65 6.55 -3.61
N ASP A 56 8.09 6.31 -4.79
CA ASP A 56 6.64 6.18 -4.96
C ASP A 56 6.11 4.97 -4.20
N GLN A 57 6.78 3.80 -4.30
CA GLN A 57 6.39 2.61 -3.55
C GLN A 57 6.37 2.84 -2.03
N ARG A 58 7.39 3.53 -1.48
CA ARG A 58 7.44 3.84 -0.04
C ARG A 58 6.38 4.85 0.37
N LYS A 59 6.09 5.86 -0.46
CA LYS A 59 5.03 6.83 -0.18
C LYS A 59 3.68 6.14 -0.02
N PHE A 60 3.32 5.25 -0.95
CA PHE A 60 2.07 4.48 -0.87
C PHE A 60 2.07 3.46 0.29
N SER A 61 3.24 2.97 0.72
CA SER A 61 3.33 2.06 1.88
C SER A 61 3.17 2.77 3.22
N VAL A 62 3.66 4.02 3.32
CA VAL A 62 3.60 4.84 4.54
C VAL A 62 2.26 5.57 4.65
N ASP A 63 1.69 5.99 3.52
CA ASP A 63 0.35 6.57 3.45
C ASP A 63 -0.67 5.43 3.32
N HIS A 64 -1.01 4.83 4.46
CA HIS A 64 -1.86 3.66 4.67
C HIS A 64 -3.23 3.69 3.96
N SER A 65 -3.26 3.55 2.63
CA SER A 65 -4.52 3.44 1.88
C SER A 65 -5.14 2.05 1.95
N VAL A 66 -4.38 1.02 2.38
CA VAL A 66 -4.88 -0.34 2.52
C VAL A 66 -5.17 -0.61 4.00
N PRO A 67 -6.44 -0.82 4.39
CA PRO A 67 -6.80 -1.33 5.70
C PRO A 67 -6.01 -2.60 6.02
N ASP A 68 -5.59 -2.76 7.27
CA ASP A 68 -4.98 -4.02 7.72
C ASP A 68 -5.85 -5.22 7.28
N PRO A 69 -5.28 -6.29 6.70
CA PRO A 69 -6.04 -7.42 6.20
C PRO A 69 -7.03 -8.01 7.22
N SER A 70 -6.71 -7.91 8.52
CA SER A 70 -7.57 -8.36 9.61
C SER A 70 -8.92 -7.65 9.66
N ILE A 71 -9.00 -6.41 9.20
CA ILE A 71 -10.25 -5.62 9.14
C ILE A 71 -11.23 -6.30 8.18
N TYR A 72 -10.78 -6.73 7.01
CA TYR A 72 -11.62 -7.46 6.06
C TYR A 72 -12.10 -8.78 6.65
N LEU A 73 -11.23 -9.52 7.36
CA LEU A 73 -11.59 -10.76 8.04
C LEU A 73 -12.64 -10.55 9.13
N GLU A 74 -12.53 -9.49 9.94
CA GLU A 74 -13.54 -9.19 10.96
C GLU A 74 -14.90 -8.86 10.33
N LYS A 75 -14.91 -8.03 9.27
CA LYS A 75 -16.15 -7.70 8.56
C LYS A 75 -16.79 -8.94 7.94
N LEU A 76 -16.02 -9.83 7.32
CA LEU A 76 -16.51 -11.11 6.78
C LEU A 76 -17.16 -11.99 7.86
N LYS A 77 -16.51 -12.12 9.03
CA LYS A 77 -17.07 -12.86 10.17
C LYS A 77 -18.44 -12.31 10.60
N ILE A 78 -18.64 -10.99 10.56
CA ILE A 78 -19.92 -10.37 10.90
C ILE A 78 -21.02 -10.73 9.88
N TYR A 79 -20.71 -10.79 8.58
CA TYR A 79 -21.68 -11.19 7.55
C TYR A 79 -22.01 -12.68 7.56
N MET A 80 -21.10 -13.54 8.04
CA MET A 80 -21.31 -15.00 8.09
C MET A 80 -22.33 -15.43 9.16
N ASP A 81 -22.45 -14.69 10.28
CA ASP A 81 -23.39 -15.00 11.35
C ASP A 81 -24.57 -14.00 11.40
N ARG A 82 -25.81 -14.52 11.26
CA ARG A 82 -27.02 -13.67 11.23
C ARG A 82 -27.29 -12.96 12.56
N LYS A 83 -26.92 -13.54 13.69
CA LYS A 83 -27.10 -12.92 15.03
C LYS A 83 -26.10 -11.77 15.20
N THR A 84 -24.84 -11.95 14.78
CA THR A 84 -23.81 -10.91 14.83
C THR A 84 -24.09 -9.80 13.83
N LEU A 85 -24.59 -10.12 12.64
CA LEU A 85 -24.94 -9.12 11.62
C LEU A 85 -25.99 -8.14 12.13
N LYS A 86 -27.05 -8.62 12.81
CA LYS A 86 -28.08 -7.76 13.41
C LYS A 86 -27.51 -6.84 14.50
N LYS A 87 -26.57 -7.35 15.33
CA LYS A 87 -25.99 -6.60 16.45
C LYS A 87 -24.91 -5.61 16.02
N LYS A 88 -24.10 -5.96 15.02
CA LYS A 88 -22.92 -5.20 14.58
C LYS A 88 -23.11 -4.51 13.21
N LYS A 89 -24.34 -4.32 12.73
CA LYS A 89 -24.61 -3.64 11.46
C LYS A 89 -23.97 -2.25 11.36
N LYS A 90 -23.87 -1.51 12.47
CA LYS A 90 -23.20 -0.20 12.53
C LYS A 90 -21.68 -0.29 12.32
N TYR A 91 -21.04 -1.38 12.74
CA TYR A 91 -19.60 -1.60 12.55
C TYR A 91 -19.21 -1.75 11.07
N LEU A 92 -20.15 -2.22 10.26
CA LEU A 92 -19.96 -2.33 8.80
C LEU A 92 -20.07 -0.97 8.09
N SER A 93 -20.37 0.12 8.80
CA SER A 93 -20.49 1.49 8.26
C SER A 93 -21.41 1.60 7.03
N GLY A 94 -22.40 0.72 6.92
CA GLY A 94 -23.31 0.69 5.77
C GLY A 94 -22.71 0.07 4.50
N GLU A 95 -21.48 -0.43 4.54
CA GLU A 95 -20.89 -1.24 3.48
C GLU A 95 -21.75 -2.48 3.23
N SER A 96 -21.84 -2.93 1.97
CA SER A 96 -22.47 -4.20 1.62
C SER A 96 -21.43 -5.31 1.53
N SER A 97 -21.87 -6.56 1.65
CA SER A 97 -20.98 -7.71 1.41
C SER A 97 -20.36 -7.69 0.01
N THR A 98 -21.08 -7.22 -1.00
CA THR A 98 -20.58 -7.12 -2.38
C THR A 98 -19.47 -6.08 -2.53
N THR A 99 -19.60 -4.91 -1.89
CA THR A 99 -18.55 -3.89 -1.92
C THR A 99 -17.32 -4.37 -1.16
N LEU A 100 -17.50 -5.02 -0.01
CA LEU A 100 -16.42 -5.61 0.76
C LEU A 100 -15.64 -6.67 -0.06
N LEU A 101 -16.34 -7.56 -0.76
CA LEU A 101 -15.70 -8.61 -1.58
C LEU A 101 -14.93 -8.01 -2.76
N LYS A 102 -15.48 -7.00 -3.45
CA LYS A 102 -14.76 -6.28 -4.51
C LYS A 102 -13.50 -5.61 -3.99
N HIS A 103 -13.58 -5.06 -2.78
CA HIS A 103 -12.44 -4.42 -2.14
C HIS A 103 -11.35 -5.45 -1.82
N ILE A 104 -11.71 -6.61 -1.28
CA ILE A 104 -10.78 -7.71 -1.00
C ILE A 104 -10.10 -8.19 -2.28
N GLU A 105 -10.84 -8.35 -3.39
CA GLU A 105 -10.30 -8.81 -4.68
C GLU A 105 -9.19 -7.89 -5.23
N VAL A 106 -9.24 -6.59 -4.93
CA VAL A 106 -8.21 -5.62 -5.32
C VAL A 106 -6.94 -5.76 -4.46
N PHE A 107 -7.04 -6.36 -3.26
CA PHE A 107 -5.97 -6.42 -2.26
C PHE A 107 -5.53 -7.85 -1.88
N SER A 108 -6.09 -8.89 -2.51
CA SER A 108 -5.74 -10.31 -2.32
C SER A 108 -4.78 -10.80 -3.39
#